data_AF-K6Y1C1-F1
#
_entry.id   AF-K6Y1C1-F1
#
_cell.length_a   1.000
_cell.length_b   1.000
_cell.length_c   1.000
_cell.angle_alpha   90.00
_cell.angle_beta   90.00
_cell.angle_gamma   90.00
#
_symmetry.space_group_name_H-M   'P 1'
#
loop_
_entity.id
_entity.type
_entity.pdbx_description
1 polymer ?
#
loop_
_entity_poly.entity_id
_entity_poly.type
_entity_poly.pdbx_seq_one_letter_code
_entity_poly.pdbx_strand_id
1 'polypeptide(L)'
;MLDKNNNSSYTISVDRMVNAISGNEDGKPSLYQQAANYFEEEPANKQKLAFIKTEIQQVTSAMKAQSGKKALQLKESIVQLKKKYNHELRIQKNTRLTRLNDAVDMCLNLLSLSEGDDFEETQLKSAKFLTTLVLFSPGKGKKLAELHHKLKPAYKAVLSLRVLDKLVLDGMVKNTYMMRNYDPNKRYEPEASDYICYTQAVILPIMLAAVFQDVGLQHPDLIELLEGKDGEKDRFRLLEKDEREKMLRLNYEYTIDYLQNGLGCQQASAETAEEEYAFDVAEQQRLKFQLSLVLDANSSKLGTSEIIKIPQIYASVIFSTKREYQRKSLPTASVLIEQLAIKKIISEPIAKAFVSIVGHFPLGYGIVYIPKDMRGNELELYEYAIVTGLNPNSEEEPICRPVTKNLIFLSYGKTKVVEKSINLHFPVARKKLVKIDPKRLAEIMEKLTYDFKVEESAAFIPYYWEPYNYFCVEGNQNLWSRGG
;
A
#
# COMPACT_ATOMS: atom_id res chain seq x y z
N MET A 1 15.77 2.15 6.19
CA MET A 1 15.16 3.46 5.93
C MET A 1 16.27 4.51 5.93
N LEU A 2 16.06 5.64 5.26
CA LEU A 2 17.01 6.74 5.23
C LEU A 2 17.33 7.20 6.67
N ASP A 3 18.53 7.70 6.92
CA ASP A 3 18.91 8.23 8.24
C ASP A 3 17.94 9.36 8.63
N LYS A 4 17.29 9.24 9.79
CA LYS A 4 16.26 10.18 10.26
C LYS A 4 16.81 11.60 10.49
N ASN A 5 18.11 11.73 10.70
CA ASN A 5 18.77 13.02 10.96
C ASN A 5 18.97 13.89 9.71
N ASN A 6 18.80 13.33 8.50
CA ASN A 6 19.05 14.00 7.22
C ASN A 6 17.84 13.92 6.28
N ASN A 7 16.62 14.06 6.82
CA ASN A 7 15.38 13.93 6.04
C ASN A 7 14.48 15.16 6.20
N SER A 8 13.83 15.56 5.10
CA SER A 8 12.80 16.61 5.13
C SER A 8 11.63 16.21 6.04
N SER A 9 10.92 17.21 6.59
CA SER A 9 9.76 16.98 7.46
C SER A 9 8.70 16.09 6.81
N TYR A 10 8.45 16.27 5.51
CA TYR A 10 7.51 15.44 4.77
C TYR A 10 8.01 14.00 4.61
N THR A 11 9.29 13.81 4.27
CA THR A 11 9.92 12.49 4.17
C THR A 11 9.78 11.73 5.50
N ILE A 12 9.99 12.42 6.62
CA ILE A 12 9.81 11.86 7.97
C ILE A 12 8.35 11.45 8.21
N SER A 13 7.36 12.24 7.80
CA SER A 13 5.94 11.87 7.93
C SER A 13 5.59 10.62 7.13
N VAL A 14 6.14 10.45 5.92
CA VAL A 14 5.94 9.23 5.11
C VAL A 14 6.62 8.03 5.77
N ASP A 15 7.83 8.18 6.32
CA ASP A 15 8.54 7.12 7.04
C ASP A 15 7.75 6.66 8.28
N ARG A 16 7.26 7.61 9.09
CA ARG A 16 6.38 7.34 10.24
C ARG A 16 5.13 6.58 9.84
N MET A 17 4.51 6.95 8.71
CA MET A 17 3.32 6.25 8.19
C MET A 17 3.64 4.78 7.87
N VAL A 18 4.76 4.51 7.19
CA VAL A 18 5.19 3.14 6.88
C VAL A 18 5.43 2.34 8.16
N ASN A 19 6.09 2.95 9.15
CA ASN A 19 6.39 2.30 10.41
C ASN A 19 5.14 2.04 11.27
N ALA A 20 4.15 2.94 11.24
CA ALA A 20 2.87 2.75 11.91
C ALA A 20 2.09 1.54 11.33
N ILE A 21 2.26 1.24 10.04
CA ILE A 21 1.59 0.09 9.42
C ILE A 21 2.33 -1.23 9.68
N SER A 22 3.64 -1.26 9.41
CA SER A 22 4.43 -2.52 9.35
C SER A 22 5.84 -2.42 9.93
N GLY A 23 6.12 -1.35 10.65
CA GLY A 23 7.39 -1.14 11.34
C GLY A 23 7.42 -1.73 12.75
N ASN A 24 8.57 -1.54 13.40
CA ASN A 24 8.87 -2.01 14.75
C ASN A 24 9.44 -0.82 15.56
N GLU A 25 8.66 0.27 15.69
CA GLU A 25 9.09 1.44 16.49
C GLU A 25 8.74 1.26 17.97
N ASP A 26 9.61 1.76 18.85
CA ASP A 26 9.41 1.72 20.29
C ASP A 26 8.25 2.65 20.70
N GLY A 27 7.27 2.13 21.45
CA GLY A 27 6.22 2.91 22.10
C GLY A 27 4.79 2.50 21.75
N LYS A 28 4.45 2.33 20.46
CA LYS A 28 3.13 1.85 20.01
C LYS A 28 3.30 0.74 18.96
N PRO A 29 2.64 -0.42 19.13
CA PRO A 29 2.73 -1.50 18.14
C PRO A 29 2.14 -1.04 16.81
N SER A 30 2.84 -1.36 15.72
CA SER A 30 2.33 -1.16 14.36
C SER A 30 1.10 -2.02 14.11
N LEU A 31 0.30 -1.69 13.09
CA LEU A 31 -0.90 -2.47 12.78
C LEU A 31 -0.60 -3.95 12.54
N TYR A 32 0.52 -4.26 11.88
CA TYR A 32 0.93 -5.64 11.64
C TYR A 32 1.41 -6.32 12.92
N GLN A 33 2.05 -5.59 13.85
CA GLN A 33 2.38 -6.14 15.17
C GLN A 33 1.11 -6.40 16.00
N GLN A 34 0.11 -5.53 15.92
CA GLN A 34 -1.19 -5.75 16.56
C GLN A 34 -1.90 -6.99 15.97
N ALA A 35 -1.73 -7.25 14.68
CA ALA A 35 -2.23 -8.48 14.05
C ALA A 35 -1.48 -9.73 14.50
N ALA A 36 -0.14 -9.67 14.59
CA ALA A 36 0.68 -10.74 15.14
C ALA A 36 0.24 -11.10 16.57
N ASN A 37 0.09 -10.09 17.44
CA ASN A 37 -0.38 -10.28 18.81
C ASN A 37 -1.79 -10.90 18.86
N TYR A 38 -2.70 -10.47 17.97
CA TYR A 38 -4.01 -11.11 17.86
C TYR A 38 -3.89 -12.60 17.55
N PHE A 39 -3.11 -12.99 16.53
CA PHE A 39 -2.98 -14.38 16.15
C PHE A 39 -2.34 -15.25 17.24
N GLU A 40 -1.41 -14.70 18.01
CA GLU A 40 -0.78 -15.38 19.13
C GLU A 40 -1.74 -15.58 20.32
N GLU A 41 -2.53 -14.56 20.66
CA GLU A 41 -3.40 -14.57 21.83
C GLU A 41 -4.77 -15.24 21.59
N GLU A 42 -5.26 -15.26 20.35
CA GLU A 42 -6.63 -15.68 20.02
C GLU A 42 -6.95 -17.12 20.44
N PRO A 43 -6.09 -18.13 20.26
CA PRO A 43 -6.37 -19.49 20.73
C PRO A 43 -6.62 -19.54 22.25
N ALA A 44 -5.79 -18.84 23.03
CA ALA A 44 -5.94 -18.78 24.48
C ALA A 44 -7.21 -18.01 24.89
N ASN A 45 -7.52 -16.92 24.18
CA ASN A 45 -8.74 -16.13 24.42
C ASN A 45 -10.02 -16.91 24.13
N LYS A 46 -10.07 -17.68 23.04
CA LYS A 46 -11.17 -18.61 22.72
C LYS A 46 -11.31 -19.70 23.80
N GLN A 47 -10.20 -20.28 24.24
CA GLN A 47 -10.21 -21.31 25.30
C GLN A 47 -10.74 -20.77 26.63
N LYS A 48 -10.34 -19.56 27.05
CA LYS A 48 -10.85 -18.93 28.29
C LYS A 48 -12.37 -18.79 28.28
N LEU A 49 -12.95 -18.27 27.19
CA LEU A 49 -14.41 -18.12 27.07
C LEU A 49 -15.13 -19.47 26.98
N ALA A 50 -14.57 -20.44 26.26
CA ALA A 50 -15.12 -21.79 26.16
C ALA A 50 -15.12 -22.52 27.51
N PHE A 51 -14.06 -22.37 28.30
CA PHE A 51 -13.95 -22.91 29.65
C PHE A 51 -15.04 -22.35 30.56
N ILE A 52 -15.17 -21.02 30.65
CA ILE A 52 -16.20 -20.39 31.49
C ILE A 52 -17.62 -20.79 31.04
N LYS A 53 -17.86 -20.86 29.72
CA LYS A 53 -19.15 -21.32 29.17
C LYS A 53 -19.47 -22.76 29.56
N THR A 54 -18.46 -23.63 29.56
CA THR A 54 -18.60 -25.03 29.98
C THR A 54 -18.90 -25.14 31.47
N GLU A 55 -18.21 -24.36 32.32
CA GLU A 55 -18.51 -24.27 33.76
C GLU A 55 -19.96 -23.80 34.00
N ILE A 56 -20.42 -22.77 33.28
CA ILE A 56 -21.82 -22.31 33.37
C ILE A 56 -22.79 -23.44 33.04
N GLN A 57 -22.53 -24.21 31.98
CA GLN A 57 -23.39 -25.33 31.57
C GLN A 57 -23.40 -26.46 32.62
N GLN A 58 -22.24 -26.83 33.16
CA GLN A 58 -22.12 -27.86 34.19
C GLN A 58 -22.87 -27.47 35.47
N VAL A 59 -22.65 -26.25 35.97
CA VAL A 59 -23.32 -25.73 37.18
C VAL A 59 -24.83 -25.59 36.94
N THR A 60 -25.25 -25.18 35.73
CA THR A 60 -26.68 -25.10 35.36
C THR A 60 -27.34 -26.47 35.38
N SER A 61 -26.68 -27.51 34.85
CA SER A 61 -27.19 -28.89 34.89
C SER A 61 -27.24 -29.44 36.32
N ALA A 62 -26.21 -29.18 37.14
CA ALA A 62 -26.20 -29.57 38.54
C ALA A 62 -27.31 -28.88 39.35
N MET A 63 -27.58 -27.60 39.07
CA MET A 63 -28.67 -26.85 39.71
C MET A 63 -30.04 -27.47 39.42
N LYS A 64 -30.28 -27.96 38.19
CA LYS A 64 -31.54 -28.62 37.82
C LYS A 64 -31.76 -29.96 38.56
N ALA A 65 -30.71 -30.62 39.00
CA ALA A 65 -30.77 -31.90 39.71
C ALA A 65 -30.80 -31.77 41.25
N GLN A 66 -30.68 -30.55 41.79
CA GLN A 66 -30.61 -30.27 43.23
C GLN A 66 -31.85 -29.48 43.68
N SER A 67 -32.21 -29.57 44.96
CA SER A 67 -33.28 -28.76 45.57
C SER A 67 -32.82 -28.05 46.85
N GLY A 68 -33.58 -27.04 47.29
CA GLY A 68 -33.34 -26.31 48.54
C GLY A 68 -32.05 -25.47 48.55
N LYS A 69 -31.34 -25.46 49.69
CA LYS A 69 -30.18 -24.60 49.94
C LYS A 69 -29.02 -24.80 48.94
N LYS A 70 -28.81 -26.04 48.46
CA LYS A 70 -27.78 -26.36 47.46
C LYS A 70 -28.11 -25.77 46.08
N ALA A 71 -29.38 -25.79 45.68
CA ALA A 71 -29.83 -25.15 44.43
C ALA A 71 -29.65 -23.62 44.48
N LEU A 72 -29.89 -23.00 45.64
CA LEU A 72 -29.67 -21.55 45.84
C LEU A 72 -28.19 -21.17 45.67
N GLN A 73 -27.27 -21.93 46.27
CA GLN A 73 -25.82 -21.72 46.14
C GLN A 73 -25.34 -21.87 44.69
N LEU A 74 -25.83 -22.89 43.97
CA LEU A 74 -25.49 -23.08 42.56
C LEU A 74 -26.00 -21.93 41.69
N LYS A 75 -27.17 -21.36 42.01
CA LYS A 75 -27.71 -20.17 41.32
C LYS A 75 -26.80 -18.95 41.51
N GLU A 76 -26.29 -18.72 42.72
CA GLU A 76 -25.31 -17.66 42.98
C GLU A 76 -24.01 -17.88 42.20
N SER A 77 -23.50 -19.11 42.17
CA SER A 77 -22.32 -19.47 41.36
C SER A 77 -22.52 -19.21 39.87
N ILE A 78 -23.70 -19.50 39.31
CA ILE A 78 -24.04 -19.19 37.91
C ILE A 78 -23.99 -17.67 37.68
N VAL A 79 -24.50 -16.86 38.61
CA VAL A 79 -24.44 -15.39 38.49
C VAL A 79 -22.99 -14.92 38.47
N GLN A 80 -22.13 -15.45 39.34
CA GLN A 80 -20.70 -15.09 39.36
C GLN A 80 -19.97 -15.52 38.08
N LEU A 81 -20.22 -16.74 37.58
CA LEU A 81 -19.65 -17.21 36.32
C LEU A 81 -20.11 -16.37 35.13
N LYS A 82 -21.38 -15.95 35.08
CA LYS A 82 -21.88 -15.03 34.05
C LYS A 82 -21.22 -13.65 34.14
N LYS A 83 -20.98 -13.13 35.35
CA LYS A 83 -20.22 -11.88 35.53
C LYS A 83 -18.79 -12.02 35.01
N LYS A 84 -18.10 -13.12 35.34
CA LYS A 84 -16.76 -13.43 34.83
C LYS A 84 -16.74 -13.54 33.31
N TYR A 85 -17.70 -14.25 32.72
CA TYR A 85 -17.86 -14.38 31.27
C TYR A 85 -18.02 -13.02 30.59
N ASN A 86 -18.93 -12.18 31.10
CA ASN A 86 -19.19 -10.85 30.54
C ASN A 86 -17.98 -9.91 30.71
N HIS A 87 -17.24 -10.05 31.81
CA HIS A 87 -16.00 -9.29 32.03
C HIS A 87 -14.93 -9.64 30.99
N GLU A 88 -14.65 -10.93 30.79
CA GLU A 88 -13.72 -11.41 29.76
C GLU A 88 -14.16 -10.99 28.35
N LEU A 89 -15.45 -11.13 28.03
CA LEU A 89 -16.00 -10.70 26.75
C LEU A 89 -15.79 -9.19 26.52
N ARG A 90 -15.97 -8.37 27.56
CA ARG A 90 -15.74 -6.92 27.49
C ARG A 90 -14.27 -6.58 27.27
N ILE A 91 -13.35 -7.27 27.95
CA ILE A 91 -11.91 -7.08 27.76
C ILE A 91 -11.54 -7.37 26.29
N GLN A 92 -11.92 -8.53 25.78
CA GLN A 92 -11.61 -8.92 24.40
C GLN A 92 -12.25 -7.97 23.37
N LYS A 93 -13.50 -7.54 23.62
CA LYS A 93 -14.19 -6.55 22.78
C LYS A 93 -13.45 -5.22 22.76
N ASN A 94 -13.02 -4.71 23.92
CA ASN A 94 -12.30 -3.44 24.01
C ASN A 94 -10.97 -3.49 23.26
N THR A 95 -10.19 -4.56 23.43
CA THR A 95 -8.92 -4.73 22.71
C THR A 95 -9.14 -4.76 21.19
N ARG A 96 -10.19 -5.44 20.71
CA ARG A 96 -10.57 -5.45 19.29
C ARG A 96 -10.91 -4.05 18.78
N LEU A 97 -11.73 -3.30 19.53
CA LEU A 97 -12.11 -1.93 19.17
C LEU A 97 -10.90 -0.99 19.10
N THR A 98 -9.95 -1.11 20.03
CA THR A 98 -8.70 -0.36 19.97
C THR A 98 -7.93 -0.64 18.68
N ARG A 99 -7.79 -1.91 18.28
CA ARG A 99 -7.12 -2.27 17.01
C ARG A 99 -7.84 -1.69 15.80
N LEU A 100 -9.17 -1.75 15.77
CA LEU A 100 -9.96 -1.18 14.68
C LEU A 100 -9.81 0.34 14.60
N ASN A 101 -9.88 1.04 15.72
CA ASN A 101 -9.70 2.50 15.77
C ASN A 101 -8.30 2.90 15.31
N ASP A 102 -7.27 2.20 15.79
CA ASP A 102 -5.89 2.41 15.33
C ASP A 102 -5.75 2.24 13.80
N ALA A 103 -6.41 1.23 13.23
CA ALA A 103 -6.41 0.99 11.80
C ALA A 103 -7.15 2.08 11.02
N VAL A 104 -8.30 2.55 11.51
CA VAL A 104 -9.08 3.64 10.91
C VAL A 104 -8.29 4.95 10.96
N ASP A 105 -7.72 5.29 12.11
CA ASP A 105 -6.91 6.50 12.30
C ASP A 105 -5.69 6.49 11.37
N MET A 106 -5.04 5.33 11.20
CA MET A 106 -3.95 5.18 10.23
C MET A 106 -4.46 5.44 8.80
N CYS A 107 -5.59 4.85 8.40
CA CYS A 107 -6.15 5.08 7.07
C CYS A 107 -6.49 6.56 6.83
N LEU A 108 -7.07 7.26 7.81
CA LEU A 108 -7.37 8.69 7.71
C LEU A 108 -6.09 9.53 7.61
N ASN A 109 -5.07 9.19 8.40
CA ASN A 109 -3.77 9.86 8.30
C ASN A 109 -3.11 9.61 6.93
N LEU A 110 -3.19 8.38 6.38
CA LEU A 110 -2.70 8.07 5.05
C LEU A 110 -3.49 8.83 3.96
N LEU A 111 -4.80 8.96 4.12
CA LEU A 111 -5.65 9.74 3.24
C LEU A 111 -5.23 11.22 3.25
N SER A 112 -5.02 11.81 4.43
CA SER A 112 -4.57 13.21 4.56
C SER A 112 -3.23 13.52 3.87
N LEU A 113 -2.34 12.52 3.76
CA LEU A 113 -1.06 12.64 3.06
C LEU A 113 -1.18 12.49 1.54
N SER A 114 -2.28 11.93 1.04
CA SER A 114 -2.46 11.55 -0.36
C SER A 114 -3.67 12.20 -1.05
N GLU A 115 -4.55 12.86 -0.31
CA GLU A 115 -5.75 13.54 -0.78
C GLU A 115 -5.69 15.05 -0.52
N GLY A 116 -6.15 15.82 -1.50
CA GLY A 116 -6.21 17.29 -1.45
C GLY A 116 -7.65 17.78 -1.50
N ASP A 117 -7.78 19.10 -1.64
CA ASP A 117 -9.07 19.80 -1.63
C ASP A 117 -9.81 19.65 -2.98
N ASP A 118 -9.11 19.16 -4.01
CA ASP A 118 -9.67 18.86 -5.31
C ASP A 118 -8.96 17.67 -5.99
N PHE A 119 -9.39 17.35 -7.21
CA PHE A 119 -8.81 16.28 -8.02
C PHE A 119 -7.32 16.52 -8.31
N GLU A 120 -6.93 17.74 -8.70
CA GLU A 120 -5.58 18.08 -9.12
C GLU A 120 -4.60 17.99 -7.96
N GLU A 121 -4.98 18.55 -6.80
CA GLU A 121 -4.19 18.47 -5.58
C GLU A 121 -4.11 17.02 -5.07
N THR A 122 -5.19 16.24 -5.18
CA THR A 122 -5.19 14.81 -4.87
C THR A 122 -4.20 14.04 -5.74
N GLN A 123 -4.14 14.31 -7.05
CA GLN A 123 -3.14 13.69 -7.93
C GLN A 123 -1.72 14.08 -7.51
N LEU A 124 -1.49 15.35 -7.17
CA LEU A 124 -0.19 15.84 -6.74
C LEU A 124 0.27 15.20 -5.42
N LYS A 125 -0.59 15.18 -4.39
CA LYS A 125 -0.30 14.58 -3.08
C LYS A 125 -0.08 13.08 -3.19
N SER A 126 -0.91 12.38 -3.97
CA SER A 126 -0.72 10.95 -4.27
C SER A 126 0.60 10.67 -4.97
N ALA A 127 0.91 11.41 -6.02
CA ALA A 127 2.15 11.24 -6.77
C ALA A 127 3.38 11.50 -5.90
N LYS A 128 3.32 12.55 -5.07
CA LYS A 128 4.33 12.88 -4.06
C LYS A 128 4.55 11.74 -3.06
N PHE A 129 3.48 11.27 -2.43
CA PHE A 129 3.54 10.17 -1.46
C PHE A 129 4.10 8.88 -2.07
N LEU A 130 3.53 8.43 -3.19
CA LEU A 130 3.94 7.20 -3.88
C LEU A 130 5.39 7.27 -4.37
N THR A 131 5.82 8.41 -4.92
CA THR A 131 7.20 8.59 -5.35
C THR A 131 8.16 8.56 -4.16
N THR A 132 7.84 9.24 -3.05
CA THR A 132 8.66 9.19 -1.84
C THR A 132 8.83 7.76 -1.33
N LEU A 133 7.77 6.94 -1.32
CA LEU A 133 7.87 5.52 -0.97
C LEU A 133 8.85 4.76 -1.86
N VAL A 134 8.78 4.96 -3.19
CA VAL A 134 9.69 4.31 -4.13
C VAL A 134 11.13 4.76 -3.92
N LEU A 135 11.34 6.05 -3.62
CA LEU A 135 12.65 6.63 -3.37
C LEU A 135 13.25 6.26 -2.00
N PHE A 136 12.50 5.60 -1.10
CA PHE A 136 13.09 4.94 0.07
C PHE A 136 13.89 3.69 -0.28
N SER A 137 13.65 3.08 -1.44
CA SER A 137 14.35 1.87 -1.87
C SER A 137 15.72 2.21 -2.47
N PRO A 138 16.83 1.70 -1.89
CA PRO A 138 18.17 1.88 -2.45
C PRO A 138 18.46 1.05 -3.70
N GLY A 139 17.51 0.24 -4.18
CA GLY A 139 17.70 -0.65 -5.32
C GLY A 139 18.56 -1.90 -5.04
N LYS A 140 19.42 -1.86 -4.01
CA LYS A 140 20.34 -2.93 -3.62
C LYS A 140 20.52 -2.99 -2.09
N GLY A 141 20.95 -4.13 -1.57
CA GLY A 141 21.34 -4.29 -0.16
C GLY A 141 20.68 -5.47 0.54
N LYS A 142 21.27 -5.90 1.68
CA LYS A 142 20.86 -7.12 2.39
C LYS A 142 19.45 -7.08 2.97
N LYS A 143 18.99 -5.90 3.42
CA LYS A 143 17.65 -5.70 4.02
C LYS A 143 16.59 -5.20 3.03
N LEU A 144 16.86 -5.32 1.72
CA LEU A 144 15.98 -4.74 0.70
C LEU A 144 14.60 -5.41 0.68
N ALA A 145 14.55 -6.74 0.81
CA ALA A 145 13.29 -7.47 0.82
C ALA A 145 12.42 -7.10 2.03
N GLU A 146 13.01 -6.96 3.22
CA GLU A 146 12.31 -6.48 4.42
C GLU A 146 11.75 -5.07 4.22
N LEU A 147 12.56 -4.15 3.68
CA LEU A 147 12.12 -2.79 3.40
C LEU A 147 10.97 -2.78 2.39
N HIS A 148 11.08 -3.52 1.30
CA HIS A 148 10.04 -3.64 0.28
C HIS A 148 8.74 -4.22 0.84
N HIS A 149 8.84 -5.22 1.71
CA HIS A 149 7.67 -5.76 2.40
C HIS A 149 6.95 -4.67 3.22
N LYS A 150 7.70 -3.80 3.91
CA LYS A 150 7.15 -2.69 4.69
C LYS A 150 6.51 -1.59 3.85
N LEU A 151 7.05 -1.29 2.67
CA LEU A 151 6.56 -0.20 1.82
C LEU A 151 5.25 -0.53 1.08
N LYS A 152 5.00 -1.82 0.81
CA LYS A 152 3.86 -2.28 -0.01
C LYS A 152 2.48 -1.84 0.52
N PRO A 153 2.12 -2.02 1.80
CA PRO A 153 0.75 -1.78 2.26
C PRO A 153 0.25 -0.36 1.97
N ALA A 154 1.05 0.65 2.32
CA ALA A 154 0.71 2.05 2.07
C ALA A 154 0.61 2.37 0.57
N TYR A 155 1.54 1.83 -0.23
CA TYR A 155 1.56 2.01 -1.68
C TYR A 155 0.32 1.43 -2.36
N LYS A 156 -0.08 0.21 -1.96
CA LYS A 156 -1.30 -0.45 -2.47
C LYS A 156 -2.55 0.35 -2.12
N ALA A 157 -2.68 0.83 -0.89
CA ALA A 157 -3.86 1.57 -0.44
C ALA A 157 -4.06 2.86 -1.24
N VAL A 158 -3.02 3.68 -1.41
CA VAL A 158 -3.12 4.93 -2.17
C VAL A 158 -3.44 4.66 -3.64
N LEU A 159 -2.77 3.70 -4.29
CA LEU A 159 -3.10 3.34 -5.67
C LEU A 159 -4.53 2.80 -5.82
N SER A 160 -5.03 2.03 -4.86
CA SER A 160 -6.40 1.50 -4.88
C SER A 160 -7.43 2.63 -4.88
N LEU A 161 -7.19 3.71 -4.13
CA LEU A 161 -8.05 4.88 -4.15
C LEU A 161 -8.01 5.61 -5.49
N ARG A 162 -6.83 5.75 -6.10
CA ARG A 162 -6.72 6.41 -7.40
C ARG A 162 -7.38 5.59 -8.52
N VAL A 163 -7.32 4.27 -8.44
CA VAL A 163 -8.10 3.37 -9.32
C VAL A 163 -9.59 3.59 -9.12
N LEU A 164 -10.06 3.59 -7.86
CA LEU A 164 -11.46 3.87 -7.55
C LEU A 164 -11.90 5.21 -8.16
N ASP A 165 -11.18 6.30 -7.88
CA ASP A 165 -11.53 7.63 -8.37
C ASP A 165 -11.61 7.64 -9.90
N LYS A 166 -10.63 7.03 -10.59
CA LYS A 166 -10.63 6.91 -12.05
C LYS A 166 -11.82 6.12 -12.59
N LEU A 167 -12.14 4.98 -11.99
CA LEU A 167 -13.28 4.17 -12.41
C LEU A 167 -14.62 4.87 -12.18
N VAL A 168 -14.74 5.66 -11.10
CA VAL A 168 -15.94 6.45 -10.83
C VAL A 168 -16.08 7.58 -11.85
N LEU A 169 -15.00 8.33 -12.11
CA LEU A 169 -14.98 9.41 -13.11
C LEU A 169 -15.30 8.90 -14.53
N ASP A 170 -14.80 7.72 -14.88
CA ASP A 170 -15.06 7.09 -16.17
C ASP A 170 -16.43 6.39 -16.24
N GLY A 171 -17.26 6.47 -15.18
CA GLY A 171 -18.59 5.86 -15.12
C GLY A 171 -18.60 4.32 -15.11
N MET A 172 -17.47 3.69 -14.75
CA MET A 172 -17.30 2.24 -14.76
C MET A 172 -17.79 1.55 -13.48
N VAL A 173 -17.94 2.28 -12.38
CA VAL A 173 -18.46 1.73 -11.12
C VAL A 173 -19.99 1.65 -11.16
N LYS A 174 -20.51 0.43 -11.28
CA LYS A 174 -21.96 0.14 -11.27
C LYS A 174 -22.47 -0.40 -9.93
N ASN A 175 -21.57 -0.58 -8.95
CA ASN A 175 -21.93 -1.13 -7.66
C ASN A 175 -22.81 -0.12 -6.90
N THR A 176 -24.07 -0.49 -6.65
CA THR A 176 -25.04 0.40 -6.00
C THR A 176 -24.66 0.78 -4.57
N TYR A 177 -24.00 -0.12 -3.84
CA TYR A 177 -23.49 0.19 -2.50
C TYR A 177 -22.42 1.28 -2.55
N MET A 178 -21.49 1.20 -3.50
CA MET A 178 -20.43 2.21 -3.67
C MET A 178 -21.01 3.55 -4.10
N MET A 179 -21.93 3.56 -5.06
CA MET A 179 -22.46 4.80 -5.62
C MET A 179 -23.52 5.48 -4.74
N ARG A 180 -24.03 4.82 -3.69
CA ARG A 180 -25.17 5.29 -2.88
C ARG A 180 -24.99 6.69 -2.29
N ASN A 181 -23.80 6.97 -1.77
CA ASN A 181 -23.47 8.24 -1.09
C ASN A 181 -22.41 9.04 -1.86
N TYR A 182 -22.17 8.70 -3.13
CA TYR A 182 -21.20 9.42 -3.95
C TYR A 182 -21.84 10.67 -4.57
N ASP A 183 -21.30 11.84 -4.23
CA ASP A 183 -21.60 13.11 -4.90
C ASP A 183 -20.29 13.64 -5.51
N PRO A 184 -20.20 13.78 -6.85
CA PRO A 184 -18.98 14.23 -7.51
C PRO A 184 -18.57 15.65 -7.09
N ASN A 185 -19.51 16.52 -6.73
CA ASN A 185 -19.20 17.90 -6.34
C ASN A 185 -18.66 17.98 -4.90
N LYS A 186 -18.97 16.98 -4.06
CA LYS A 186 -18.60 16.96 -2.64
C LYS A 186 -17.52 15.94 -2.31
N ARG A 187 -16.96 15.25 -3.31
CA ARG A 187 -15.96 14.18 -3.12
C ARG A 187 -14.71 14.65 -2.36
N TYR A 188 -14.40 15.94 -2.36
CA TYR A 188 -13.24 16.51 -1.70
C TYR A 188 -13.61 17.58 -0.65
N GLU A 189 -14.86 17.57 -0.14
CA GLU A 189 -15.32 18.50 0.89
C GLU A 189 -15.43 17.78 2.25
N PRO A 190 -14.41 17.85 3.14
CA PRO A 190 -14.34 16.98 4.31
C PRO A 190 -15.52 17.11 5.29
N GLU A 191 -16.12 18.28 5.35
CA GLU A 191 -17.25 18.61 6.24
C GLU A 191 -18.62 18.24 5.64
N ALA A 192 -18.67 17.90 4.35
CA ALA A 192 -19.92 17.52 3.71
C ALA A 192 -20.37 16.14 4.20
N SER A 193 -21.67 16.00 4.52
CA SER A 193 -22.24 14.72 4.95
C SER A 193 -21.98 13.60 3.94
N ASP A 194 -22.07 13.91 2.64
CA ASP A 194 -21.82 12.95 1.55
C ASP A 194 -20.36 12.48 1.55
N TYR A 195 -19.40 13.39 1.77
CA TYR A 195 -17.99 13.04 1.92
C TYR A 195 -17.77 12.10 3.10
N ILE A 196 -18.30 12.45 4.27
CA ILE A 196 -18.13 11.65 5.49
C ILE A 196 -18.74 10.26 5.28
N CYS A 197 -19.96 10.20 4.74
CA CYS A 197 -20.64 8.94 4.46
C CYS A 197 -19.92 8.10 3.41
N TYR A 198 -19.43 8.69 2.32
CA TYR A 198 -18.69 7.97 1.28
C TYR A 198 -17.32 7.49 1.79
N THR A 199 -16.65 8.32 2.59
CA THR A 199 -15.36 7.98 3.21
C THR A 199 -15.51 6.76 4.12
N GLN A 200 -16.50 6.78 5.01
CA GLN A 200 -16.75 5.68 5.94
C GLN A 200 -17.27 4.42 5.23
N ALA A 201 -18.17 4.57 4.24
CA ALA A 201 -18.82 3.43 3.60
C ALA A 201 -17.98 2.75 2.51
N VAL A 202 -17.07 3.50 1.85
CA VAL A 202 -16.37 3.03 0.64
C VAL A 202 -14.85 3.20 0.74
N ILE A 203 -14.36 4.41 1.00
CA ILE A 203 -12.92 4.72 1.00
C ILE A 203 -12.19 3.90 2.07
N LEU A 204 -12.63 3.98 3.33
CA LEU A 204 -12.00 3.28 4.45
C LEU A 204 -12.02 1.74 4.26
N PRO A 205 -13.14 1.10 3.91
CA PRO A 205 -13.15 -0.33 3.58
C PRO A 205 -12.15 -0.75 2.50
N ILE A 206 -11.98 0.06 1.44
CA ILE A 206 -11.00 -0.22 0.37
C ILE A 206 -9.57 -0.07 0.90
N MET A 207 -9.29 0.97 1.68
CA MET A 207 -7.96 1.17 2.29
C MET A 207 -7.62 0.04 3.25
N LEU A 208 -8.54 -0.33 4.15
CA LEU A 208 -8.35 -1.42 5.10
C LEU A 208 -8.12 -2.75 4.37
N ALA A 209 -8.91 -3.05 3.33
CA ALA A 209 -8.70 -4.23 2.49
C ALA A 209 -7.31 -4.22 1.83
N ALA A 210 -6.89 -3.11 1.23
CA ALA A 210 -5.60 -3.00 0.55
C ALA A 210 -4.39 -3.06 1.50
N VAL A 211 -4.49 -2.44 2.68
CA VAL A 211 -3.45 -2.50 3.71
C VAL A 211 -3.31 -3.92 4.24
N PHE A 212 -4.41 -4.58 4.62
CA PHE A 212 -4.38 -5.88 5.29
C PHE A 212 -4.44 -7.10 4.35
N GLN A 213 -4.38 -6.90 3.03
CA GLN A 213 -4.41 -7.96 2.00
C GLN A 213 -3.46 -9.15 2.25
N ASP A 214 -2.34 -8.92 2.93
CA ASP A 214 -1.30 -9.92 3.23
C ASP A 214 -1.04 -10.04 4.75
N VAL A 215 -2.00 -9.64 5.60
CA VAL A 215 -1.81 -9.62 7.06
C VAL A 215 -1.76 -11.03 7.65
N GLY A 216 -2.35 -12.03 6.99
CA GLY A 216 -2.28 -13.42 7.41
C GLY A 216 -0.84 -13.91 7.56
N LEU A 217 0.13 -13.34 6.83
CA LEU A 217 1.56 -13.63 6.98
C LEU A 217 2.13 -13.34 8.38
N GLN A 218 1.39 -12.64 9.26
CA GLN A 218 1.76 -12.43 10.66
C GLN A 218 1.35 -13.60 11.58
N HIS A 219 0.61 -14.59 11.07
CA HIS A 219 0.19 -15.75 11.86
C HIS A 219 1.38 -16.68 12.17
N PRO A 220 1.51 -17.21 13.41
CA PRO A 220 2.60 -18.11 13.81
C PRO A 220 2.89 -19.25 12.83
N ASP A 221 1.86 -19.98 12.38
CA ASP A 221 2.01 -21.06 11.39
C ASP A 221 2.70 -20.63 10.07
N LEU A 222 2.43 -19.41 9.62
CA LEU A 222 3.04 -18.88 8.39
C LEU A 222 4.44 -18.34 8.64
N ILE A 223 4.68 -17.77 9.82
CA ILE A 223 6.03 -17.42 10.26
C ILE A 223 6.88 -18.70 10.30
N GLU A 224 6.43 -19.78 10.93
CA GLU A 224 7.15 -21.06 10.95
C GLU A 224 7.35 -21.65 9.54
N LEU A 225 6.34 -21.56 8.66
CA LEU A 225 6.46 -22.03 7.27
C LEU A 225 7.53 -21.24 6.48
N LEU A 226 7.61 -19.93 6.71
CA LEU A 226 8.49 -19.03 5.97
C LEU A 226 9.89 -18.95 6.57
N GLU A 227 10.03 -18.97 7.88
CA GLU A 227 11.29 -18.73 8.60
C GLU A 227 11.87 -20.03 9.18
N GLY A 228 11.09 -21.11 9.22
CA GLY A 228 11.48 -22.32 9.94
C GLY A 228 11.20 -22.22 11.43
N LYS A 229 11.48 -23.30 12.18
CA LYS A 229 11.20 -23.35 13.62
C LYS A 229 12.13 -22.47 14.44
N ASP A 230 13.37 -22.34 13.98
CA ASP A 230 14.44 -21.62 14.68
C ASP A 230 14.89 -20.37 13.90
N GLY A 231 14.11 -19.93 12.91
CA GLY A 231 14.44 -18.80 12.04
C GLY A 231 15.57 -19.10 11.03
N GLU A 232 15.79 -20.38 10.72
CA GLU A 232 16.90 -20.83 9.89
C GLU A 232 16.69 -20.58 8.38
N LYS A 233 15.45 -20.30 7.95
CA LYS A 233 15.10 -20.06 6.55
C LYS A 233 14.92 -18.58 6.26
N ASP A 234 15.37 -18.17 5.07
CA ASP A 234 15.04 -16.87 4.50
C ASP A 234 13.55 -16.84 4.11
N ARG A 235 12.77 -15.97 4.76
CA ARG A 235 11.34 -15.78 4.48
C ARG A 235 11.02 -15.34 3.06
N PHE A 236 12.00 -14.74 2.37
CA PHE A 236 11.85 -14.25 1.00
C PHE A 236 12.47 -15.19 -0.05
N ARG A 237 12.88 -16.40 0.35
CA ARG A 237 13.35 -17.44 -0.57
C ARG A 237 12.27 -17.81 -1.59
N LEU A 238 12.70 -18.47 -2.66
CA LEU A 238 11.77 -19.13 -3.56
C LEU A 238 11.15 -20.33 -2.83
N LEU A 239 9.81 -20.35 -2.75
CA LEU A 239 9.05 -21.46 -2.20
C LEU A 239 8.79 -22.51 -3.28
N GLU A 240 8.86 -23.78 -2.88
CA GLU A 240 8.38 -24.88 -3.71
C GLU A 240 6.88 -24.78 -3.96
N LYS A 241 6.39 -25.42 -5.01
CA LYS A 241 4.98 -25.28 -5.45
C LYS A 241 4.00 -25.57 -4.31
N ASP A 242 4.17 -26.68 -3.60
CA ASP A 242 3.26 -27.10 -2.54
C ASP A 242 3.35 -26.19 -1.30
N GLU A 243 4.56 -25.75 -0.93
CA GLU A 243 4.76 -24.76 0.14
C GLU A 243 4.09 -23.42 -0.22
N ARG A 244 4.20 -22.99 -1.48
CA ARG A 244 3.57 -21.77 -1.98
C ARG A 244 2.05 -21.86 -1.98
N GLU A 245 1.48 -22.96 -2.45
CA GLU A 245 0.03 -23.18 -2.43
C GLU A 245 -0.51 -23.19 -0.99
N LYS A 246 0.20 -23.87 -0.07
CA LYS A 246 -0.12 -23.86 1.36
C LYS A 246 -0.04 -22.44 1.95
N MET A 247 1.02 -21.70 1.64
CA MET A 247 1.21 -20.33 2.12
C MET A 247 0.08 -19.41 1.66
N LEU A 248 -0.27 -19.46 0.37
CA LEU A 248 -1.34 -18.62 -0.20
C LEU A 248 -2.70 -18.92 0.45
N ARG A 249 -3.04 -20.20 0.64
CA ARG A 249 -4.28 -20.61 1.30
C ARG A 249 -4.35 -20.12 2.75
N LEU A 250 -3.32 -20.40 3.55
CA LEU A 250 -3.28 -19.99 4.95
C LEU A 250 -3.29 -18.46 5.09
N ASN A 251 -2.53 -17.74 4.24
CA ASN A 251 -2.49 -16.28 4.29
C ASN A 251 -3.89 -15.71 4.04
N TYR A 252 -4.61 -16.27 3.08
CA TYR A 252 -5.98 -15.90 2.79
C TYR A 252 -6.92 -16.19 3.97
N GLU A 253 -6.91 -17.41 4.52
CA GLU A 253 -7.75 -17.79 5.66
C GLU A 253 -7.52 -16.88 6.88
N TYR A 254 -6.25 -16.64 7.25
CA TYR A 254 -5.90 -15.80 8.39
C TYR A 254 -6.16 -14.31 8.14
N THR A 255 -6.05 -13.84 6.90
CA THR A 255 -6.45 -12.48 6.55
C THR A 255 -7.95 -12.27 6.75
N ILE A 256 -8.79 -13.20 6.29
CA ILE A 256 -10.24 -13.12 6.49
C ILE A 256 -10.61 -13.18 7.98
N ASP A 257 -9.99 -14.09 8.74
CA ASP A 257 -10.20 -14.16 10.19
C ASP A 257 -9.82 -12.85 10.89
N TYR A 258 -8.67 -12.26 10.55
CA TYR A 258 -8.25 -10.99 11.15
C TYR A 258 -9.21 -9.85 10.82
N LEU A 259 -9.66 -9.73 9.57
CA LEU A 259 -10.60 -8.68 9.19
C LEU A 259 -11.95 -8.85 9.89
N GLN A 260 -12.45 -10.09 9.98
CA GLN A 260 -13.76 -10.38 10.55
C GLN A 260 -13.77 -10.35 12.09
N ASN A 261 -12.76 -10.93 12.73
CA ASN A 261 -12.71 -11.17 14.17
C ASN A 261 -11.64 -10.32 14.88
N GLY A 262 -10.49 -10.13 14.24
CA GLY A 262 -9.39 -9.31 14.76
C GLY A 262 -9.70 -7.81 14.78
N LEU A 263 -10.35 -7.30 13.74
CA LEU A 263 -10.85 -5.92 13.62
C LEU A 263 -12.38 -5.87 13.85
N GLY A 264 -13.15 -6.58 13.02
CA GLY A 264 -14.61 -6.62 13.10
C GLY A 264 -15.27 -5.26 12.88
N CYS A 265 -16.45 -5.07 13.47
CA CYS A 265 -17.22 -3.82 13.37
C CYS A 265 -16.91 -2.83 14.49
N GLN A 266 -17.13 -1.54 14.21
CA GLN A 266 -17.21 -0.51 15.24
C GLN A 266 -18.41 -0.74 16.16
N GLN A 267 -18.49 0.06 17.22
CA GLN A 267 -19.60 0.03 18.17
C GLN A 267 -20.32 1.37 18.17
N ALA A 268 -21.66 1.31 18.16
CA ALA A 268 -22.47 2.52 18.26
C ALA A 268 -22.23 3.23 19.60
N SER A 269 -22.20 4.56 19.54
CA SER A 269 -22.42 5.44 20.70
C SER A 269 -23.79 6.11 20.52
N ALA A 270 -24.85 5.31 20.52
CA ALA A 270 -26.22 5.76 20.27
C ALA A 270 -26.99 5.96 21.58
N GLU A 271 -27.91 6.94 21.58
CA GLU A 271 -28.78 7.21 22.72
C GLU A 271 -30.05 6.34 22.70
N THR A 272 -30.44 5.89 21.51
CA THR A 272 -31.63 5.07 21.28
C THR A 272 -31.29 3.69 20.71
N ALA A 273 -32.17 2.71 20.96
CA ALA A 273 -32.00 1.35 20.45
C ALA A 273 -32.14 1.28 18.92
N GLU A 274 -32.95 2.15 18.33
CA GLU A 274 -33.15 2.26 16.89
C GLU A 274 -31.88 2.76 16.18
N GLU A 275 -31.21 3.76 16.74
CA GLU A 275 -29.93 4.27 16.24
C GLU A 275 -28.81 3.24 16.38
N GLU A 276 -28.76 2.54 17.52
CA GLU A 276 -27.80 1.44 17.73
C GLU A 276 -27.98 0.35 16.65
N TYR A 277 -29.22 -0.07 16.41
CA TYR A 277 -29.54 -1.05 15.38
C TYR A 277 -29.16 -0.57 13.97
N ALA A 278 -29.49 0.68 13.61
CA ALA A 278 -29.17 1.24 12.30
C ALA A 278 -27.65 1.35 12.08
N PHE A 279 -26.91 1.76 13.11
CA PHE A 279 -25.44 1.81 13.10
C PHE A 279 -24.85 0.41 12.90
N ASP A 280 -25.29 -0.57 13.68
CA ASP A 280 -24.82 -1.95 13.57
C ASP A 280 -25.07 -2.54 12.18
N VAL A 281 -26.25 -2.29 11.59
CA VAL A 281 -26.56 -2.71 10.22
C VAL A 281 -25.61 -2.07 9.20
N ALA A 282 -25.32 -0.77 9.34
CA ALA A 282 -24.40 -0.07 8.44
C ALA A 282 -22.96 -0.61 8.57
N GLU A 283 -22.49 -0.85 9.80
CA GLU A 283 -21.18 -1.44 10.06
C GLU A 283 -21.04 -2.86 9.49
N GLN A 284 -22.08 -3.70 9.65
CA GLN A 284 -22.08 -5.03 9.04
C GLN A 284 -22.03 -4.97 7.51
N GLN A 285 -22.68 -3.98 6.88
CA GLN A 285 -22.58 -3.76 5.44
C GLN A 285 -21.16 -3.33 5.02
N ARG A 286 -20.52 -2.43 5.78
CA ARG A 286 -19.13 -2.00 5.56
C ARG A 286 -18.16 -3.17 5.66
N LEU A 287 -18.26 -3.98 6.72
CA LEU A 287 -17.44 -5.17 6.90
C LEU A 287 -17.67 -6.19 5.78
N LYS A 288 -18.93 -6.43 5.40
CA LYS A 288 -19.26 -7.34 4.29
C LYS A 288 -18.66 -6.85 2.97
N PHE A 289 -18.72 -5.55 2.70
CA PHE A 289 -18.10 -4.96 1.51
C PHE A 289 -16.58 -5.16 1.54
N GLN A 290 -15.92 -4.80 2.64
CA GLN A 290 -14.48 -4.99 2.84
C GLN A 290 -14.05 -6.46 2.62
N LEU A 291 -14.74 -7.40 3.27
CA LEU A 291 -14.47 -8.84 3.11
C LEU A 291 -14.68 -9.27 1.66
N SER A 292 -15.75 -8.82 1.00
CA SER A 292 -16.01 -9.18 -0.40
C SER A 292 -14.89 -8.74 -1.35
N LEU A 293 -14.25 -7.58 -1.10
CA LEU A 293 -13.10 -7.13 -1.88
C LEU A 293 -11.93 -8.12 -1.77
N VAL A 294 -11.60 -8.56 -0.56
CA VAL A 294 -10.47 -9.47 -0.31
C VAL A 294 -10.78 -10.89 -0.80
N LEU A 295 -12.00 -11.38 -0.58
CA LEU A 295 -12.47 -12.68 -1.06
C LEU A 295 -12.41 -12.74 -2.59
N ASP A 296 -13.01 -11.76 -3.26
CA ASP A 296 -13.09 -11.76 -4.72
C ASP A 296 -11.71 -11.46 -5.36
N ALA A 297 -10.83 -10.69 -4.72
CA ALA A 297 -9.48 -10.39 -5.25
C ALA A 297 -8.59 -11.64 -5.36
N ASN A 298 -8.77 -12.60 -4.45
CA ASN A 298 -8.07 -13.89 -4.46
C ASN A 298 -8.75 -14.94 -5.36
N SER A 299 -9.90 -14.61 -5.96
CA SER A 299 -10.62 -15.47 -6.88
C SER A 299 -10.29 -15.15 -8.35
N SER A 300 -10.82 -15.97 -9.27
CA SER A 300 -10.82 -15.72 -10.71
C SER A 300 -11.92 -14.74 -11.16
N LYS A 301 -12.75 -14.24 -10.24
CA LYS A 301 -13.84 -13.30 -10.54
C LYS A 301 -13.28 -11.94 -10.93
N LEU A 302 -13.84 -11.39 -12.01
CA LEU A 302 -13.54 -10.04 -12.50
C LEU A 302 -14.58 -9.04 -11.94
N GLY A 303 -14.16 -7.81 -11.65
CA GLY A 303 -15.03 -6.76 -11.14
C GLY A 303 -14.41 -5.87 -10.08
N THR A 304 -15.22 -5.45 -9.10
CA THR A 304 -14.87 -4.41 -8.12
C THR A 304 -13.64 -4.73 -7.27
N SER A 305 -13.37 -6.00 -6.95
CA SER A 305 -12.18 -6.40 -6.19
C SER A 305 -10.86 -6.11 -6.90
N GLU A 306 -10.90 -5.86 -8.21
CA GLU A 306 -9.71 -5.52 -8.99
C GLU A 306 -9.15 -4.12 -8.65
N ILE A 307 -9.97 -3.29 -7.98
CA ILE A 307 -9.54 -2.04 -7.33
C ILE A 307 -8.37 -2.28 -6.37
N ILE A 308 -8.32 -3.42 -5.68
CA ILE A 308 -7.21 -3.78 -4.79
C ILE A 308 -6.27 -4.84 -5.38
N LYS A 309 -6.76 -5.71 -6.29
CA LYS A 309 -5.96 -6.78 -6.92
C LYS A 309 -4.87 -6.22 -7.85
N ILE A 310 -5.22 -5.27 -8.73
CA ILE A 310 -4.28 -4.71 -9.70
C ILE A 310 -3.17 -3.93 -9.00
N PRO A 311 -3.46 -3.02 -8.04
CA PRO A 311 -2.41 -2.38 -7.23
C PRO A 311 -1.52 -3.38 -6.48
N GLN A 312 -2.06 -4.50 -5.97
CA GLN A 312 -1.26 -5.54 -5.32
C GLN A 312 -0.27 -6.18 -6.29
N ILE A 313 -0.71 -6.55 -7.49
CA ILE A 313 0.16 -7.14 -8.53
C ILE A 313 1.24 -6.14 -8.92
N TYR A 314 0.87 -4.89 -9.19
CA TYR A 314 1.80 -3.84 -9.58
C TYR A 314 2.84 -3.57 -8.47
N ALA A 315 2.41 -3.43 -7.22
CA ALA A 315 3.28 -3.24 -6.07
C ALA A 315 4.25 -4.43 -5.85
N SER A 316 3.88 -5.64 -6.27
CA SER A 316 4.77 -6.82 -6.20
C SER A 316 5.98 -6.72 -7.13
N VAL A 317 5.86 -5.93 -8.22
CA VAL A 317 6.96 -5.62 -9.14
C VAL A 317 7.75 -4.42 -8.62
N ILE A 318 7.07 -3.33 -8.24
CA ILE A 318 7.71 -2.10 -7.73
C ILE A 318 8.56 -2.38 -6.48
N PHE A 319 8.04 -3.17 -5.55
CA PHE A 319 8.71 -3.55 -4.32
C PHE A 319 8.99 -5.05 -4.30
N SER A 320 9.71 -5.56 -5.31
CA SER A 320 9.98 -7.00 -5.36
C SER A 320 10.88 -7.46 -4.22
N THR A 321 10.53 -8.55 -3.56
CA THR A 321 11.35 -9.19 -2.51
C THR A 321 12.34 -10.19 -3.09
N LYS A 322 12.43 -10.31 -4.42
CA LYS A 322 13.36 -11.22 -5.10
C LYS A 322 14.80 -10.73 -4.99
N ARG A 323 15.75 -11.68 -4.91
CA ARG A 323 17.20 -11.39 -4.83
C ARG A 323 17.75 -10.61 -6.02
N GLU A 324 17.20 -10.84 -7.21
CA GLU A 324 17.62 -10.20 -8.47
C GLU A 324 16.83 -8.92 -8.81
N TYR A 325 16.29 -8.24 -7.79
CA TYR A 325 15.56 -6.99 -8.03
C TYR A 325 16.45 -5.94 -8.70
N GLN A 326 15.94 -5.33 -9.77
CA GLN A 326 16.63 -4.28 -10.51
C GLN A 326 15.64 -3.16 -10.86
N ARG A 327 15.89 -1.94 -10.39
CA ARG A 327 14.98 -0.81 -10.63
C ARG A 327 14.82 -0.47 -12.12
N LYS A 328 15.84 -0.74 -12.95
CA LYS A 328 15.75 -0.54 -14.40
C LYS A 328 14.62 -1.35 -15.08
N SER A 329 14.16 -2.45 -14.48
CA SER A 329 13.08 -3.28 -15.02
C SER A 329 11.68 -2.87 -14.57
N LEU A 330 11.54 -1.85 -13.72
CA LEU A 330 10.23 -1.39 -13.24
C LEU A 330 9.20 -1.07 -14.34
N PRO A 331 9.57 -0.59 -15.55
CA PRO A 331 8.60 -0.42 -16.64
C PRO A 331 7.85 -1.70 -17.05
N THR A 332 8.40 -2.87 -16.72
CA THR A 332 7.73 -4.16 -16.95
C THR A 332 6.47 -4.36 -16.09
N ALA A 333 6.27 -3.54 -15.05
CA ALA A 333 5.11 -3.63 -14.17
C ALA A 333 3.80 -3.37 -14.93
N SER A 334 3.73 -2.30 -15.73
CA SER A 334 2.55 -1.96 -16.54
C SER A 334 2.34 -2.98 -17.66
N VAL A 335 3.43 -3.45 -18.29
CA VAL A 335 3.40 -4.53 -19.29
C VAL A 335 2.82 -5.82 -18.70
N LEU A 336 3.18 -6.17 -17.45
CA LEU A 336 2.60 -7.33 -16.77
C LEU A 336 1.09 -7.18 -16.58
N ILE A 337 0.62 -6.00 -16.17
CA ILE A 337 -0.82 -5.72 -16.03
C ILE A 337 -1.54 -5.90 -17.38
N GLU A 338 -1.04 -5.30 -18.46
CA GLU A 338 -1.59 -5.45 -19.80
C GLU A 338 -1.62 -6.93 -20.25
N GLN A 339 -0.54 -7.67 -20.02
CA GLN A 339 -0.48 -9.09 -20.36
C GLN A 339 -1.49 -9.94 -19.57
N LEU A 340 -1.70 -9.64 -18.29
CA LEU A 340 -2.71 -10.33 -17.48
C LEU A 340 -4.13 -10.02 -17.97
N ALA A 341 -4.37 -8.79 -18.45
CA ALA A 341 -5.63 -8.41 -19.06
C ALA A 341 -5.88 -9.16 -20.39
N ILE A 342 -4.87 -9.25 -21.27
CA ILE A 342 -4.95 -10.03 -22.51
C ILE A 342 -5.26 -11.50 -22.22
N LYS A 343 -4.66 -12.06 -21.16
CA LYS A 343 -4.92 -13.43 -20.69
C LYS A 343 -6.25 -13.58 -19.94
N LYS A 344 -7.04 -12.52 -19.80
CA LYS A 344 -8.32 -12.48 -19.07
C LYS A 344 -8.21 -12.91 -17.60
N ILE A 345 -7.04 -12.74 -16.99
CA ILE A 345 -6.80 -12.97 -15.56
C ILE A 345 -7.30 -11.77 -14.74
N ILE A 346 -7.27 -10.60 -15.35
CA ILE A 346 -7.86 -9.35 -14.85
C ILE A 346 -8.71 -8.69 -15.94
N SER A 347 -9.60 -7.78 -15.55
CA SER A 347 -10.48 -7.01 -16.42
C SER A 347 -9.69 -6.02 -17.26
N GLU A 348 -9.85 -6.10 -18.58
CA GLU A 348 -9.19 -5.19 -19.52
C GLU A 348 -9.55 -3.70 -19.30
N PRO A 349 -10.83 -3.31 -19.13
CA PRO A 349 -11.18 -1.92 -18.81
C PRO A 349 -10.49 -1.38 -17.56
N ILE A 350 -10.44 -2.17 -16.48
CA ILE A 350 -9.83 -1.75 -15.22
C ILE A 350 -8.30 -1.71 -15.34
N ALA A 351 -7.70 -2.67 -16.05
CA ALA A 351 -6.28 -2.67 -16.35
C ALA A 351 -5.87 -1.42 -17.16
N LYS A 352 -6.64 -1.05 -18.19
CA LYS A 352 -6.41 0.18 -18.97
C LYS A 352 -6.55 1.44 -18.09
N ALA A 353 -7.60 1.50 -17.26
CA ALA A 353 -7.76 2.59 -16.31
C ALA A 353 -6.53 2.71 -15.39
N PHE A 354 -6.06 1.60 -14.84
CA PHE A 354 -4.85 1.56 -14.00
C PHE A 354 -3.59 2.04 -14.74
N VAL A 355 -3.31 1.49 -15.93
CA VAL A 355 -2.13 1.86 -16.71
C VAL A 355 -2.18 3.33 -17.11
N SER A 356 -3.36 3.88 -17.42
CA SER A 356 -3.51 5.32 -17.69
C SER A 356 -3.17 6.21 -16.49
N ILE A 357 -3.31 5.71 -15.26
CA ILE A 357 -2.95 6.44 -14.03
C ILE A 357 -1.44 6.47 -13.84
N VAL A 358 -0.76 5.32 -13.99
CA VAL A 358 0.67 5.19 -13.63
C VAL A 358 1.63 5.35 -14.82
N GLY A 359 1.13 5.23 -16.05
CA GLY A 359 1.94 5.15 -17.27
C GLY A 359 2.80 3.88 -17.36
N HIS A 360 3.66 3.81 -18.38
CA HIS A 360 4.65 2.73 -18.52
C HIS A 360 5.88 2.94 -17.64
N PHE A 361 6.12 4.16 -17.18
CA PHE A 361 7.24 4.48 -16.29
C PHE A 361 6.71 4.77 -14.88
N PRO A 362 6.97 3.88 -13.90
CA PRO A 362 6.45 4.06 -12.56
C PRO A 362 6.95 5.34 -11.87
N LEU A 363 6.14 5.88 -10.95
CA LEU A 363 6.56 6.96 -10.06
C LEU A 363 7.90 6.64 -9.37
N GLY A 364 8.77 7.64 -9.30
CA GLY A 364 10.12 7.50 -8.76
C GLY A 364 11.13 6.84 -9.70
N TYR A 365 10.74 6.42 -10.91
CA TYR A 365 11.67 5.87 -11.91
C TYR A 365 12.61 6.95 -12.47
N GLY A 366 13.85 6.55 -12.78
CA GLY A 366 14.89 7.41 -13.32
C GLY A 366 14.87 7.46 -14.84
N ILE A 367 14.55 8.63 -15.39
CA ILE A 367 14.57 8.90 -16.83
C ILE A 367 15.86 9.59 -17.21
N VAL A 368 16.50 9.09 -18.26
CA VAL A 368 17.59 9.79 -18.96
C VAL A 368 17.04 10.33 -20.26
N TYR A 369 17.25 11.60 -20.57
CA TYR A 369 16.65 12.25 -21.73
C TYR A 369 17.58 13.26 -22.40
N ILE A 370 17.30 13.56 -23.67
CA ILE A 370 17.99 14.60 -24.45
C ILE A 370 17.28 15.95 -24.20
N PRO A 371 17.90 16.94 -23.56
CA PRO A 371 17.28 18.25 -23.38
C PRO A 371 17.18 19.03 -24.68
N LYS A 372 16.20 19.92 -24.73
CA LYS A 372 16.01 20.89 -25.81
C LYS A 372 16.40 22.29 -25.32
N ASP A 373 16.96 23.12 -26.20
CA ASP A 373 17.23 24.54 -25.95
C ASP A 373 15.93 25.39 -25.96
N MET A 374 16.06 26.70 -25.76
CA MET A 374 14.93 27.63 -25.78
C MET A 374 14.23 27.74 -27.16
N ARG A 375 14.88 27.30 -28.23
CA ARG A 375 14.35 27.26 -29.59
C ARG A 375 13.76 25.88 -29.93
N GLY A 376 13.82 24.93 -29.00
CA GLY A 376 13.34 23.56 -29.19
C GLY A 376 14.36 22.62 -29.84
N ASN A 377 15.60 23.04 -30.08
CA ASN A 377 16.63 22.20 -30.68
C ASN A 377 17.20 21.24 -29.63
N GLU A 378 17.34 19.97 -30.02
CA GLU A 378 17.96 18.94 -29.19
C GLU A 378 19.44 19.25 -28.96
N LEU A 379 19.90 19.16 -27.71
CA LEU A 379 21.30 19.35 -27.36
C LEU A 379 22.09 18.05 -27.52
N GLU A 380 23.39 18.17 -27.80
CA GLU A 380 24.33 17.04 -27.86
C GLU A 380 24.78 16.60 -26.46
N LEU A 381 23.83 16.35 -25.57
CA LEU A 381 24.06 15.80 -24.23
C LEU A 381 22.82 15.08 -23.71
N TYR A 382 22.92 14.47 -22.54
CA TYR A 382 21.78 13.92 -21.82
C TYR A 382 21.70 14.48 -20.39
N GLU A 383 20.49 14.47 -19.85
CA GLU A 383 20.17 14.91 -18.49
C GLU A 383 19.27 13.86 -17.82
N TYR A 384 19.18 13.96 -16.50
CA TYR A 384 18.38 13.12 -15.64
C TYR A 384 17.10 13.80 -15.14
N ALA A 385 16.05 13.00 -15.05
CA ALA A 385 14.77 13.36 -14.47
C ALA A 385 14.17 12.19 -13.67
N ILE A 386 13.27 12.48 -12.73
CA ILE A 386 12.52 11.50 -11.95
C ILE A 386 11.05 11.57 -12.34
N VAL A 387 10.40 10.43 -12.59
CA VAL A 387 8.94 10.40 -12.78
C VAL A 387 8.24 10.81 -11.49
N THR A 388 7.41 11.84 -11.54
CA THR A 388 6.82 12.48 -10.34
C THR A 388 5.34 12.80 -10.47
N GLY A 389 4.73 12.63 -11.65
CA GLY A 389 3.31 12.87 -11.87
C GLY A 389 2.53 11.59 -12.22
N LEU A 390 1.25 11.60 -11.88
CA LEU A 390 0.25 10.61 -12.28
C LEU A 390 -0.55 11.11 -13.49
N ASN A 391 -1.27 10.21 -14.15
CA ASN A 391 -2.14 10.44 -15.29
C ASN A 391 -1.43 11.14 -16.46
N PRO A 392 -0.34 10.56 -17.00
CA PRO A 392 0.28 11.12 -18.19
C PRO A 392 -0.71 11.05 -19.36
N ASN A 393 -0.68 12.07 -20.24
CA ASN A 393 -1.53 12.10 -21.44
C ASN A 393 -1.25 10.92 -22.39
N SER A 394 0.00 10.43 -22.39
CA SER A 394 0.42 9.22 -23.08
C SER A 394 1.23 8.36 -22.13
N GLU A 395 0.93 7.06 -22.10
CA GLU A 395 1.56 6.09 -21.19
C GLU A 395 3.09 6.00 -21.38
N GLU A 396 3.58 6.31 -22.59
CA GLU A 396 5.01 6.31 -22.95
C GLU A 396 5.72 7.65 -22.65
N GLU A 397 4.99 8.70 -22.26
CA GLU A 397 5.52 10.06 -22.08
C GLU A 397 5.30 10.55 -20.64
N PRO A 398 6.20 10.18 -19.71
CA PRO A 398 5.99 10.42 -18.30
C PRO A 398 6.11 11.90 -17.92
N ILE A 399 5.37 12.29 -16.88
CA ILE A 399 5.50 13.58 -16.21
C ILE A 399 6.66 13.48 -15.20
N CYS A 400 7.72 14.22 -15.48
CA CYS A 400 8.98 14.13 -14.76
C CYS A 400 9.41 15.46 -14.13
N ARG A 401 10.17 15.35 -13.05
CA ARG A 401 10.97 16.42 -12.47
C ARG A 401 12.40 16.31 -13.01
N PRO A 402 12.89 17.26 -13.82
CA PRO A 402 14.31 17.34 -14.13
C PRO A 402 15.09 17.56 -12.83
N VAL A 403 16.15 16.77 -12.63
CA VAL A 403 17.03 16.89 -11.47
C VAL A 403 18.44 17.29 -11.87
N THR A 404 18.66 17.52 -13.17
CA THR A 404 19.91 18.01 -13.72
C THR A 404 19.60 19.00 -14.85
N LYS A 405 20.46 20.01 -14.99
CA LYS A 405 20.43 20.97 -16.09
C LYS A 405 21.83 21.49 -16.34
N ASN A 406 22.25 21.52 -17.59
CA ASN A 406 23.60 21.86 -17.99
C ASN A 406 24.65 21.02 -17.23
N LEU A 407 24.34 19.73 -17.03
CA LEU A 407 25.19 18.76 -16.35
C LEU A 407 25.42 19.05 -14.85
N ILE A 408 24.53 19.80 -14.22
CA ILE A 408 24.57 20.14 -12.79
C ILE A 408 23.29 19.65 -12.12
N PHE A 409 23.42 18.97 -10.98
CA PHE A 409 22.27 18.54 -10.18
C PHE A 409 21.51 19.73 -9.60
N LEU A 410 20.19 19.69 -9.70
CA LEU A 410 19.27 20.70 -9.21
C LEU A 410 18.52 20.14 -8.00
N SER A 411 18.32 20.96 -6.97
CA SER A 411 17.47 20.62 -5.82
C SER A 411 16.00 21.00 -6.00
N TYR A 412 15.68 21.79 -7.03
CA TYR A 412 14.33 22.28 -7.36
C TYR A 412 14.15 22.47 -8.87
N GLY A 413 12.91 22.67 -9.34
CA GLY A 413 12.63 22.94 -10.75
C GLY A 413 11.14 22.99 -11.09
N LYS A 414 10.78 22.90 -12.38
CA LYS A 414 9.40 22.69 -12.89
C LYS A 414 9.23 21.28 -13.44
N THR A 415 8.04 20.71 -13.31
CA THR A 415 7.73 19.41 -13.92
C THR A 415 7.56 19.59 -15.42
N LYS A 416 7.86 18.55 -16.19
CA LYS A 416 7.65 18.53 -17.64
C LYS A 416 7.34 17.12 -18.11
N VAL A 417 6.68 17.03 -19.26
CA VAL A 417 6.54 15.76 -19.98
C VAL A 417 7.85 15.45 -20.70
N VAL A 418 8.32 14.21 -20.59
CA VAL A 418 9.45 13.73 -21.39
C VAL A 418 8.92 12.91 -22.56
N GLU A 419 8.95 13.52 -23.75
CA GLU A 419 8.48 12.88 -24.98
C GLU A 419 9.27 11.60 -25.31
N LYS A 420 8.61 10.65 -25.98
CA LYS A 420 9.24 9.41 -26.47
C LYS A 420 10.47 9.67 -27.35
N SER A 421 10.44 10.77 -28.11
CA SER A 421 11.47 11.18 -29.07
C SER A 421 12.82 11.55 -28.43
N ILE A 422 12.81 11.94 -27.15
CA ILE A 422 13.98 12.38 -26.39
C ILE A 422 14.30 11.50 -25.18
N ASN A 423 13.42 10.57 -24.82
CA ASN A 423 13.62 9.64 -23.71
C ASN A 423 14.55 8.48 -24.12
N LEU A 424 15.72 8.40 -23.49
CA LEU A 424 16.76 7.39 -23.80
C LEU A 424 16.37 5.97 -23.39
N HIS A 425 15.24 5.76 -22.72
CA HIS A 425 14.65 4.42 -22.61
C HIS A 425 14.31 3.84 -23.99
N PHE A 426 13.95 4.68 -24.95
CA PHE A 426 13.62 4.25 -26.31
C PHE A 426 14.87 4.21 -27.20
N PRO A 427 15.04 3.14 -28.01
CA PRO A 427 16.17 3.04 -28.94
C PRO A 427 16.28 4.21 -29.93
N VAL A 428 15.15 4.79 -30.33
CA VAL A 428 15.10 5.92 -31.28
C VAL A 428 15.83 7.14 -30.74
N ALA A 429 15.62 7.48 -29.46
CA ALA A 429 16.33 8.60 -28.83
C ALA A 429 17.82 8.28 -28.64
N ARG A 430 18.17 7.06 -28.20
CA ARG A 430 19.57 6.65 -28.00
C ARG A 430 20.41 6.78 -29.27
N LYS A 431 19.86 6.40 -30.43
CA LYS A 431 20.56 6.50 -31.73
C LYS A 431 21.00 7.92 -32.08
N LYS A 432 20.36 8.95 -31.50
CA LYS A 432 20.75 10.35 -31.71
C LYS A 432 22.08 10.67 -31.01
N LEU A 433 22.31 10.13 -29.81
CA LEU A 433 23.54 10.34 -29.04
C LEU A 433 24.70 9.45 -29.51
N VAL A 434 24.44 8.35 -30.23
CA VAL A 434 25.50 7.53 -30.85
C VAL A 434 26.36 8.34 -31.84
N LYS A 435 25.83 9.45 -32.36
CA LYS A 435 26.52 10.33 -33.30
C LYS A 435 27.45 11.35 -32.63
N ILE A 436 27.42 11.47 -31.31
CA ILE A 436 28.22 12.42 -30.54
C ILE A 436 29.66 11.90 -30.40
N ASP A 437 30.63 12.82 -30.36
CA ASP A 437 32.04 12.49 -30.07
C ASP A 437 32.15 11.68 -28.76
N PRO A 438 32.76 10.48 -28.78
CA PRO A 438 32.99 9.68 -27.58
C PRO A 438 33.66 10.44 -26.43
N LYS A 439 34.55 11.41 -26.73
CA LYS A 439 35.16 12.26 -25.70
C LYS A 439 34.13 13.10 -24.97
N ARG A 440 33.21 13.70 -25.73
CA ARG A 440 32.11 14.49 -25.18
C ARG A 440 31.16 13.64 -24.34
N LEU A 441 30.89 12.41 -24.76
CA LEU A 441 30.08 11.47 -23.97
C LEU A 441 30.74 11.12 -22.63
N ALA A 442 32.06 10.91 -22.63
CA ALA A 442 32.82 10.66 -21.41
C ALA A 442 32.79 11.86 -20.45
N GLU A 443 32.93 13.10 -20.95
CA GLU A 443 32.79 14.32 -20.13
C GLU A 443 31.41 14.43 -19.46
N ILE A 444 30.34 14.04 -20.17
CA ILE A 444 28.99 14.04 -19.63
C ILE A 444 28.87 13.01 -18.51
N MET A 445 29.37 11.79 -18.73
CA MET A 445 29.36 10.72 -17.74
C MET A 445 30.13 11.09 -16.48
N GLU A 446 31.30 11.72 -16.63
CA GLU A 446 32.13 12.20 -15.53
C GLU A 446 31.36 13.20 -14.64
N LYS A 447 30.61 14.13 -15.24
CA LYS A 447 29.86 15.14 -14.49
C LYS A 447 28.59 14.60 -13.83
N LEU A 448 27.97 13.57 -14.40
CA LEU A 448 26.68 13.05 -13.96
C LEU A 448 26.77 11.74 -13.16
N THR A 449 27.98 11.23 -12.88
CA THR A 449 28.17 9.99 -12.12
C THR A 449 28.96 10.27 -10.84
N TYR A 450 28.36 9.98 -9.68
CA TYR A 450 28.97 10.21 -8.37
C TYR A 450 30.24 9.37 -8.09
N ASP A 451 30.43 8.25 -8.81
CA ASP A 451 31.57 7.32 -8.65
C ASP A 451 32.08 6.88 -10.04
N PHE A 452 32.42 7.87 -10.88
CA PHE A 452 32.85 7.61 -12.26
C PHE A 452 34.17 6.84 -12.30
N LYS A 453 34.16 5.68 -12.97
CA LYS A 453 35.38 4.93 -13.32
C LYS A 453 35.62 5.03 -14.82
N VAL A 454 36.84 5.40 -15.21
CA VAL A 454 37.23 5.60 -16.62
C VAL A 454 36.99 4.33 -17.46
N GLU A 455 37.07 3.15 -16.85
CA GLU A 455 36.79 1.85 -17.48
C GLU A 455 35.31 1.66 -17.90
N GLU A 456 34.37 2.43 -17.33
CA GLU A 456 32.94 2.40 -17.67
C GLU A 456 32.59 3.31 -18.87
N SER A 457 33.53 4.12 -19.34
CA SER A 457 33.32 5.14 -20.39
C SER A 457 33.23 4.60 -21.82
N ALA A 458 33.52 3.31 -22.03
CA ALA A 458 33.53 2.71 -23.36
C ALA A 458 32.09 2.48 -23.86
N ALA A 459 31.58 3.43 -24.65
CA ALA A 459 30.45 3.29 -25.58
C ALA A 459 29.04 3.02 -24.99
N PHE A 460 28.80 3.24 -23.70
CA PHE A 460 27.48 3.01 -23.10
C PHE A 460 26.67 4.31 -22.91
N ILE A 461 25.60 4.47 -23.69
CA ILE A 461 24.60 5.53 -23.46
C ILE A 461 23.60 5.01 -22.42
N PRO A 462 23.48 5.66 -21.24
CA PRO A 462 22.57 5.20 -20.20
C PRO A 462 21.11 5.37 -20.64
N TYR A 463 20.28 4.34 -20.38
CA TYR A 463 18.83 4.38 -20.61
C TYR A 463 18.01 4.45 -19.31
N TYR A 464 18.71 4.44 -18.18
CA TYR A 464 18.19 4.53 -16.81
C TYR A 464 19.29 5.14 -15.93
N TRP A 465 18.91 5.88 -14.92
CA TRP A 465 19.81 6.34 -13.85
C TRP A 465 19.16 6.03 -12.50
N GLU A 466 19.93 5.96 -11.42
CA GLU A 466 19.45 5.54 -10.09
C GLU A 466 18.98 6.73 -9.22
N PRO A 467 17.66 6.97 -9.08
CA PRO A 467 17.14 8.16 -8.39
C PRO A 467 17.38 8.17 -6.88
N TYR A 468 17.59 7.00 -6.28
CA TYR A 468 17.89 6.91 -4.86
C TYR A 468 19.16 7.69 -4.50
N ASN A 469 20.20 7.63 -5.34
CA ASN A 469 21.48 8.30 -5.10
C ASN A 469 21.34 9.83 -5.01
N TYR A 470 20.34 10.38 -5.69
CA TYR A 470 19.99 11.79 -5.59
C TYR A 470 19.13 12.05 -4.34
N PHE A 471 18.09 11.26 -4.11
CA PHE A 471 17.10 11.50 -3.05
C PHE A 471 17.61 11.21 -1.62
N CYS A 472 18.62 10.36 -1.47
CA CYS A 472 19.22 10.09 -0.16
C CYS A 472 19.96 11.28 0.45
N VAL A 473 20.18 12.35 -0.32
CA VAL A 473 20.73 13.62 0.14
C VAL A 473 19.59 14.53 0.61
N GLU A 474 19.61 15.00 1.85
CA GLU A 474 18.53 15.79 2.45
C GLU A 474 18.09 16.98 1.58
N GLY A 475 19.07 17.79 1.13
CA GLY A 475 18.81 18.98 0.32
C GLY A 475 18.11 18.70 -1.03
N ASN A 476 18.17 17.45 -1.49
CA ASN A 476 17.55 16.99 -2.73
C ASN A 476 16.14 16.44 -2.53
N GLN A 477 15.68 16.25 -1.29
CA GLN A 477 14.34 15.72 -0.99
C GLN A 477 13.21 16.72 -1.28
N ASN A 478 13.55 18.00 -1.54
CA ASN A 478 12.63 19.07 -1.91
C ASN A 478 12.14 19.02 -3.38
N LEU A 479 12.10 17.82 -3.99
CA LEU A 479 11.58 17.55 -5.35
C LEU A 479 10.18 18.13 -5.61
N TRP A 480 9.43 18.38 -4.56
CA TRP A 480 8.03 18.77 -4.56
C TRP A 480 7.82 20.28 -4.49
N SER A 481 8.88 21.05 -4.19
CA SER A 481 8.78 22.50 -4.11
C SER A 481 8.44 23.08 -5.49
N ARG A 482 7.45 24.00 -5.51
CA ARG A 482 7.06 24.75 -6.72
C ARG A 482 7.99 25.94 -7.00
N GLY A 483 9.02 26.14 -6.18
CA GLY A 483 9.97 27.26 -6.28
C GLY A 483 10.76 27.17 -7.59
N GLY A 484 10.47 28.09 -8.50
CA GLY A 484 11.09 28.24 -9.82
C GLY A 484 10.44 29.35 -10.62
#